data_AF-A0A098BX69-F1
#
_entry.id   AF-A0A098BX69-F1
#
_cell.length_a   1.000
_cell.length_b   1.000
_cell.length_c   1.000
_cell.angle_alpha   90.00
_cell.angle_beta   90.00
_cell.angle_gamma   90.00
#
_symmetry.space_group_name_H-M   'P 1'
#
loop_
_entity.id
_entity.type
_entity.pdbx_description
1 polymer ?
#
loop_
_entity_poly.entity_id
_entity_poly.type
_entity_poly.pdbx_seq_one_letter_code
_entity_poly.pdbx_strand_id
1 'polypeptide(L)'
;MMLKLETEKKRKDEKYDKILKTAIITARNAPAHERAINTLNNWGVEVDEMFLLGGIDKSRILEVMKPHLYFDDQMVHLDTSAVKNIPLVHIPFGVANDNI
;
A
#
# COMPACT_ATOMS: atom_id res chain seq x y z
N MET A 1 8.30 -12.67 0.04
CA MET A 1 8.76 -13.84 -0.73
C MET A 1 8.71 -13.59 -2.24
N MET A 2 7.57 -13.17 -2.83
CA MET A 2 7.48 -12.87 -4.27
C MET A 2 8.08 -11.51 -4.68
N LEU A 3 7.71 -10.41 -4.00
CA LEU A 3 8.27 -9.07 -4.26
C LEU A 3 9.80 -9.07 -4.25
N LYS A 4 10.41 -9.66 -3.23
CA LYS A 4 11.87 -9.80 -3.12
C LYS A 4 12.47 -10.53 -4.33
N LEU A 5 11.82 -11.59 -4.83
CA LEU A 5 12.28 -12.29 -6.03
C LEU A 5 12.18 -11.42 -7.28
N GLU A 6 11.14 -10.60 -7.40
CA GLU A 6 10.98 -9.66 -8.51
C GLU A 6 11.98 -8.50 -8.44
N THR A 7 12.25 -7.96 -7.25
CA THR A 7 13.31 -6.98 -7.01
C THR A 7 14.68 -7.53 -7.40
N GLU A 8 14.99 -8.77 -7.00
CA GLU A 8 16.24 -9.45 -7.37
C GLU A 8 16.35 -9.70 -8.88
N LYS A 9 15.25 -10.07 -9.55
CA LYS A 9 15.20 -10.20 -11.01
C LYS A 9 15.45 -8.86 -11.69
N LYS A 10 14.77 -7.78 -11.25
CA LYS A 10 14.97 -6.42 -11.77
C LYS A 10 16.41 -5.93 -11.60
N ARG A 11 17.06 -6.30 -10.49
CA ARG A 11 18.47 -5.96 -10.24
C ARG A 11 19.44 -6.69 -11.18
N LYS A 12 19.12 -7.92 -11.58
CA LYS A 12 19.93 -8.73 -12.51
C LYS A 12 19.65 -8.40 -13.97
N ASP A 13 18.43 -8.01 -14.29
CA ASP A 13 17.98 -7.61 -15.61
C ASP A 13 17.15 -6.32 -15.50
N GLU A 14 17.78 -5.20 -15.84
CA GLU A 14 17.14 -3.89 -15.81
C GLU A 14 15.92 -3.81 -16.74
N LYS A 15 15.83 -4.66 -17.78
CA LYS A 15 14.68 -4.71 -18.71
C LYS A 15 13.51 -5.51 -18.18
N TYR A 16 13.68 -6.30 -17.11
CA TYR A 16 12.59 -7.02 -16.47
C TYR A 16 11.52 -6.03 -15.98
N ASP A 17 10.24 -6.23 -16.31
CA ASP A 17 9.16 -5.47 -15.68
C ASP A 17 8.53 -6.32 -14.59
N LYS A 18 8.35 -5.74 -13.40
CA LYS A 18 7.75 -6.47 -12.27
C LYS A 18 6.29 -6.72 -12.57
N ILE A 19 5.83 -7.93 -12.29
CA ILE A 19 4.43 -8.34 -12.47
C ILE A 19 3.58 -7.77 -11.32
N LEU A 20 4.14 -7.73 -10.11
CA LEU A 20 3.51 -7.16 -8.94
C LEU A 20 4.14 -5.80 -8.61
N LYS A 21 3.29 -4.79 -8.44
CA LYS A 21 3.65 -3.50 -7.87
C LYS A 21 2.78 -3.24 -6.65
N THR A 22 3.40 -2.80 -5.56
CA THR A 22 2.74 -2.53 -4.29
C THR A 22 2.91 -1.09 -3.88
N ALA A 23 1.83 -0.49 -3.40
CA ALA A 23 1.83 0.87 -2.90
C ALA A 23 1.17 0.93 -1.52
N ILE A 24 1.74 1.74 -0.62
CA ILE A 24 1.11 2.12 0.64
C ILE A 24 0.56 3.54 0.50
N ILE A 25 -0.72 3.72 0.79
CA ILE A 25 -1.38 5.02 0.76
C ILE A 25 -1.81 5.38 2.18
N THR A 26 -1.35 6.52 2.69
CA THR A 26 -1.68 6.96 4.05
C THR A 26 -2.05 8.44 4.10
N ALA A 27 -3.02 8.78 4.94
CA ALA A 27 -3.40 10.17 5.21
C ALA A 27 -2.36 10.92 6.06
N ARG A 28 -1.38 10.20 6.64
CA ARG A 28 -0.35 10.77 7.50
C ARG A 28 0.62 11.67 6.74
N ASN A 29 1.10 12.73 7.40
CA ASN A 29 2.11 13.66 6.88
C ASN A 29 3.54 13.11 6.95
N ALA A 30 4.45 13.75 6.21
CA ALA A 30 5.88 13.46 6.13
C ALA A 30 6.68 13.44 7.45
N PRO A 31 6.22 13.89 8.62
CA PRO A 31 6.93 13.59 9.88
C PRO A 31 6.53 12.22 10.48
N ALA A 32 5.32 11.72 10.18
CA ALA A 32 4.76 10.51 10.79
C ALA A 32 5.08 9.21 10.01
N HIS A 33 5.75 9.33 8.86
CA HIS A 33 6.10 8.23 7.97
C HIS A 33 7.27 7.36 8.44
N GLU A 34 8.20 7.90 9.22
CA GLU A 34 9.37 7.15 9.69
C GLU A 34 8.93 5.92 10.49
N ARG A 35 7.89 6.06 11.33
CA ARG A 35 7.35 4.92 12.09
C ARG A 35 6.80 3.83 11.17
N ALA A 36 6.08 4.19 10.11
CA ALA A 36 5.51 3.23 9.18
C ALA A 36 6.61 2.51 8.38
N ILE A 37 7.59 3.27 7.87
CA ILE A 37 8.75 2.73 7.16
C ILE A 37 9.56 1.81 8.07
N ASN A 38 9.86 2.24 9.29
CA ASN A 38 10.60 1.43 10.27
C ASN A 38 9.87 0.13 10.62
N THR A 39 8.53 0.17 10.72
CA THR A 39 7.72 -1.04 10.98
C THR A 39 7.83 -2.03 9.82
N LEU A 40 7.66 -1.55 8.58
CA LEU A 40 7.77 -2.39 7.38
C LEU A 40 9.17 -2.99 7.25
N ASN A 41 10.21 -2.18 7.48
CA ASN A 41 11.60 -2.63 7.48
C ASN A 41 11.84 -3.71 8.54
N ASN A 42 11.32 -3.51 9.76
CA ASN A 42 11.44 -4.49 10.84
C ASN A 42 10.71 -5.80 10.52
N TRP A 43 9.61 -5.74 9.77
CA TRP A 43 8.88 -6.92 9.28
C TRP A 43 9.51 -7.55 8.03
N GLY A 44 10.55 -6.94 7.46
CA GLY A 44 11.17 -7.39 6.20
C GLY A 44 10.22 -7.27 4.99
N VAL A 45 9.30 -6.30 5.04
CA VAL A 45 8.34 -6.02 3.98
C VAL A 45 8.86 -4.88 3.12
N GLU A 46 9.13 -5.18 1.84
CA GLU A 46 9.45 -4.18 0.82
C GLU A 46 8.17 -3.73 0.11
N VAL A 47 8.08 -2.43 -0.21
CA VAL A 47 7.03 -1.84 -1.04
C VAL A 47 7.65 -1.03 -2.16
N ASP A 48 6.99 -0.97 -3.32
CA ASP A 48 7.52 -0.25 -4.47
C ASP A 48 7.28 1.27 -4.34
N GLU A 49 6.12 1.65 -3.79
CA GLU A 49 5.71 3.05 -3.69
C GLU A 49 5.05 3.36 -2.34
N MET A 50 5.21 4.59 -1.85
CA MET A 50 4.56 5.07 -0.63
C MET A 50 4.04 6.49 -0.82
N PHE A 51 2.72 6.68 -0.67
CA PHE A 51 2.02 7.93 -0.82
C PHE A 51 1.57 8.48 0.53
N LEU A 52 2.13 9.63 0.90
CA LEU A 52 1.78 10.37 2.12
C LEU A 52 0.90 11.55 1.71
N LEU A 53 -0.40 11.42 1.90
CA LEU A 53 -1.36 12.36 1.34
C LEU A 53 -1.52 13.64 2.16
N GLY A 54 -1.17 13.63 3.45
CA GLY A 54 -1.20 14.83 4.28
C GLY A 54 -2.54 15.55 4.34
N GLY A 55 -3.64 14.80 4.27
CA GLY A 55 -5.01 15.34 4.20
C GLY A 55 -5.58 15.48 2.80
N ILE A 56 -4.81 15.19 1.74
CA ILE A 56 -5.35 15.02 0.38
C ILE A 56 -6.28 13.80 0.37
N ASP A 57 -7.40 13.95 -0.35
CA ASP A 57 -8.36 12.87 -0.56
C ASP A 57 -7.72 11.67 -1.30
N LYS A 58 -7.87 10.48 -0.71
CA LYS A 58 -7.41 9.20 -1.25
C LYS A 58 -8.03 8.87 -2.61
N SER A 59 -9.27 9.29 -2.86
CA SER A 59 -9.96 9.01 -4.13
C SER A 59 -9.14 9.47 -5.34
N ARG A 60 -8.51 10.64 -5.22
CA ARG A 60 -7.68 11.24 -6.30
C ARG A 60 -6.49 10.37 -6.69
N ILE A 61 -5.78 9.80 -5.71
CA ILE A 61 -4.63 8.94 -6.03
C ILE A 61 -5.09 7.60 -6.59
N LEU A 62 -6.20 7.05 -6.08
CA LEU A 62 -6.75 5.79 -6.56
C LEU A 62 -7.24 5.89 -8.02
N GLU A 63 -7.87 7.01 -8.39
CA GLU A 63 -8.32 7.27 -9.77
C GLU A 63 -7.17 7.34 -10.78
N VAL A 64 -6.00 7.82 -10.35
CA VAL A 64 -4.80 7.94 -11.20
C VAL A 64 -4.04 6.61 -11.24
N MET A 65 -3.77 6.02 -10.07
CA MET A 65 -3.00 4.79 -9.94
C MET A 65 -3.73 3.58 -10.54
N LYS A 66 -5.07 3.54 -10.40
CA LYS A 66 -5.94 2.45 -10.87
C LYS A 66 -5.40 1.06 -10.47
N PRO A 67 -5.15 0.81 -9.17
CA PRO A 67 -4.71 -0.50 -8.72
C PRO A 67 -5.71 -1.59 -9.09
N HIS A 68 -5.20 -2.80 -9.35
CA HIS A 68 -6.05 -3.97 -9.59
C HIS A 68 -6.81 -4.41 -8.32
N LEU A 69 -6.28 -4.10 -7.13
CA LEU A 69 -6.87 -4.41 -5.82
C LEU A 69 -6.52 -3.28 -4.85
N TYR A 70 -7.50 -2.82 -4.08
CA TYR A 70 -7.30 -1.88 -2.97
C TYR A 70 -7.76 -2.51 -1.66
N PHE A 71 -6.91 -2.44 -0.63
CA PHE A 71 -7.16 -3.01 0.70
C PHE A 71 -7.25 -1.91 1.74
N ASP A 72 -8.25 -1.96 2.61
CA ASP A 72 -8.37 -1.07 3.76
C ASP A 72 -9.10 -1.77 4.91
N ASP A 73 -8.78 -1.37 6.14
CA ASP A 73 -9.37 -1.90 7.37
C ASP A 73 -10.66 -1.16 7.76
N GLN A 74 -10.83 0.06 7.26
CA GLN A 74 -11.99 0.89 7.57
C GLN A 74 -12.98 0.92 6.40
N MET A 75 -14.22 0.49 6.66
CA MET A 75 -15.28 0.51 5.65
C MET A 75 -15.53 1.89 5.03
N VAL A 76 -15.26 2.98 5.76
CA VAL A 76 -15.38 4.35 5.26
C VAL A 76 -14.44 4.64 4.08
N HIS A 77 -13.32 3.94 3.98
CA HIS A 77 -12.40 4.06 2.84
C HIS A 77 -12.78 3.15 1.67
N LEU A 78 -13.79 2.29 1.82
CA LEU A 78 -14.22 1.32 0.82
C LEU A 78 -15.54 1.75 0.14
N ASP A 79 -15.76 3.06 0.03
CA ASP A 79 -16.93 3.59 -0.63
C ASP A 79 -16.78 3.53 -2.16
N THR A 80 -17.54 2.60 -2.75
CA THR A 80 -17.62 2.42 -4.22
C THR A 80 -18.16 3.65 -4.97
N SER A 81 -18.82 4.59 -4.28
CA SER A 81 -19.26 5.85 -4.88
C SER A 81 -18.10 6.81 -5.14
N ALA A 82 -17.06 6.77 -4.30
CA ALA A 82 -15.86 7.60 -4.38
C ALA A 82 -14.77 6.97 -5.26
N VAL A 83 -14.79 5.64 -5.45
CA VAL A 83 -13.76 4.90 -6.19
C VAL A 83 -14.41 3.97 -7.22
N LYS A 84 -14.42 4.38 -8.49
CA LYS A 84 -15.06 3.62 -9.58
C LYS A 84 -14.09 2.63 -10.23
N ASN A 85 -14.58 1.42 -10.52
CA ASN A 85 -13.88 0.36 -11.26
C ASN A 85 -12.59 -0.16 -10.58
N ILE A 86 -12.50 -0.07 -9.26
CA ILE A 86 -11.40 -0.65 -8.48
C ILE A 86 -12.01 -1.69 -7.54
N PRO A 87 -11.58 -2.96 -7.62
CA PRO A 87 -11.96 -3.95 -6.62
C PRO A 87 -11.46 -3.55 -5.22
N LEU A 88 -12.41 -3.41 -4.30
CA LEU A 88 -12.17 -3.00 -2.91
C LEU A 88 -12.25 -4.22 -1.99
N VAL A 89 -11.28 -4.38 -1.11
CA VAL A 89 -11.19 -5.50 -0.17
C VAL A 89 -11.16 -4.96 1.25
N HIS A 90 -12.16 -5.35 2.04
CA HIS A 90 -12.19 -5.07 3.47
C HIS A 90 -11.34 -6.07 4.23
N ILE A 91 -10.39 -5.58 5.01
CA ILE A 91 -9.64 -6.37 5.97
C ILE A 91 -10.24 -6.12 7.36
N PRO A 92 -11.08 -7.03 7.90
CA PRO A 92 -11.63 -6.85 9.23
C PRO A 92 -10.49 -6.77 10.25
N PHE A 93 -10.63 -5.89 11.25
CA PHE A 93 -9.67 -5.79 12.34
C PHE A 93 -9.45 -7.17 12.96
N GLY A 94 -8.19 -7.60 12.99
CA GLY A 94 -7.79 -8.84 13.64
C GLY A 94 -7.86 -8.73 15.16
N VAL A 95 -7.38 -9.76 15.84
CA VAL A 95 -7.22 -9.75 17.30
C VAL A 95 -6.20 -8.67 17.68
N ALA A 96 -6.50 -7.88 18.71
CA ALA A 96 -5.54 -6.94 19.27
C ALA A 96 -4.30 -7.73 19.74
N ASN A 97 -3.11 -7.33 19.31
CA ASN A 97 -1.89 -7.92 19.83
C ASN A 97 -1.66 -7.35 21.23
N ASP A 98 -2.08 -8.08 22.27
CA ASP A 98 -1.96 -7.66 23.68
C ASP A 98 -0.50 -7.58 24.19
N ASN A 99 0.48 -7.98 23.37
CA ASN A 99 1.89 -8.13 23.76
C ASN A 99 2.89 -7.50 22.76
N ILE A 100 2.66 -6.28 22.29
CA ILE A 100 3.69 -5.45 21.64
C ILE A 100 4.13 -4.35 22.59
#